data_AF-A0A5Y0KB18-F1
#
_entry.id   AF-A0A5Y0KB18-F1
#
_cell.length_a   1.000
_cell.length_b   1.000
_cell.length_c   1.000
_cell.angle_alpha   90.00
_cell.angle_beta   90.00
_cell.angle_gamma   90.00
#
_symmetry.space_group_name_H-M   'P 1'
#
loop_
_entity.id
_entity.type
_entity.pdbx_description
1 polymer ?
#
loop_
_entity_poly.entity_id
_entity_poly.type
_entity_poly.pdbx_seq_one_letter_code
_entity_poly.pdbx_strand_id
1 'polypeptide(L)'
;CRFSGHLPEFYSVAQHSVLCSQLVSPEFAFEALMHDAAEAYCQDIPAPLKALLPDYREIEKRTDQLIRFKFGLPLEEASVVKYADLTMLATERRDLDIDDSIPWVILEGIPPTDLFEIYPLRPGQAFGLFMARFNELMELRQCAA
;
A
#
# COMPACT_ATOMS: atom_id res chain seq x y z
N CYS A 1 3.43 -6.42 8.95
CA CYS A 1 2.06 -5.87 9.15
C CYS A 1 2.21 -4.38 9.34
N ARG A 2 1.15 -3.61 9.08
CA ARG A 2 1.22 -2.16 9.17
C ARG A 2 1.37 -1.66 10.60
N PHE A 3 1.95 -0.46 10.73
CA PHE A 3 2.21 0.21 12.02
C PHE A 3 3.09 -0.63 12.97
N SER A 4 3.93 -1.50 12.42
CA SER A 4 4.75 -2.47 13.18
C SER A 4 3.95 -3.30 14.20
N GLY A 5 2.66 -3.53 13.94
CA GLY A 5 1.80 -4.31 14.83
C GLY A 5 1.39 -3.61 16.13
N HIS A 6 1.54 -2.29 16.24
CA HIS A 6 1.11 -1.53 17.43
C HIS A 6 -0.40 -1.22 17.48
N LEU A 7 -1.17 -1.80 16.56
CA LEU A 7 -2.63 -1.69 16.57
C LEU A 7 -3.24 -2.79 17.44
N PRO A 8 -4.42 -2.56 18.05
CA PRO A 8 -5.14 -3.59 18.81
C PRO A 8 -5.48 -4.82 17.95
N GLU A 9 -5.78 -4.60 16.67
CA GLU A 9 -6.12 -5.64 15.71
C GLU A 9 -5.07 -5.71 14.60
N PHE A 10 -4.86 -6.92 14.06
CA PHE A 10 -3.89 -7.12 12.97
C PHE A 10 -4.35 -6.40 11.70
N TYR A 11 -3.56 -5.43 11.24
CA TYR A 11 -3.77 -4.74 9.97
C TYR A 11 -2.66 -5.08 8.96
N SER A 12 -3.05 -5.59 7.79
CA SER A 12 -2.13 -6.16 6.82
C SER A 12 -1.80 -5.20 5.69
N VAL A 13 -0.57 -5.31 5.16
CA VAL A 13 -0.16 -4.62 3.93
C VAL A 13 -1.07 -5.03 2.77
N ALA A 14 -1.46 -6.30 2.69
CA ALA A 14 -2.36 -6.79 1.65
C ALA A 14 -3.72 -6.06 1.64
N GLN A 15 -4.32 -5.81 2.80
CA GLN A 15 -5.57 -5.05 2.89
C GLN A 15 -5.36 -3.59 2.46
N HIS A 16 -4.28 -2.96 2.93
CA HIS A 16 -3.90 -1.61 2.50
C HIS A 16 -3.76 -1.52 0.97
N SER A 17 -3.00 -2.43 0.35
CA SER A 17 -2.76 -2.41 -1.09
C SER A 17 -4.04 -2.63 -1.92
N VAL A 18 -4.95 -3.50 -1.45
CA VAL A 18 -6.26 -3.68 -2.11
C VAL A 18 -7.07 -2.38 -2.09
N LEU A 19 -7.16 -1.73 -0.93
CA LEU A 19 -7.91 -0.47 -0.79
C LEU A 19 -7.25 0.66 -1.59
N CYS A 20 -5.92 0.75 -1.60
CA CYS A 20 -5.16 1.70 -2.44
C CYS A 20 -5.50 1.51 -3.93
N SER A 21 -5.59 0.26 -4.41
CA SER A 21 -5.98 -0.06 -5.80
C SER A 21 -7.40 0.35 -6.20
N GLN A 22 -8.24 0.72 -5.24
CA GLN A 22 -9.62 1.17 -5.44
C GLN A 22 -9.75 2.71 -5.43
N LEU A 23 -8.70 3.44 -5.04
CA LEU A 23 -8.69 4.90 -4.99
C LEU A 23 -8.15 5.55 -6.27
N VAL A 24 -7.60 4.77 -7.17
CA VAL A 24 -7.01 5.25 -8.44
C VAL A 24 -7.85 4.81 -9.64
N SER A 25 -7.67 5.49 -10.78
CA SER A 25 -8.30 5.08 -12.03
C SER A 25 -7.78 3.71 -12.52
N PRO A 26 -8.57 2.98 -13.34
CA PRO A 26 -8.28 1.60 -13.69
C PRO A 26 -6.87 1.35 -14.28
N GLU A 27 -6.33 2.32 -15.02
CA GLU A 27 -5.00 2.24 -15.62
C GLU A 27 -3.86 2.22 -14.60
N PHE A 28 -4.06 2.74 -13.39
CA PHE A 28 -3.07 2.72 -12.29
C PHE A 28 -3.39 1.66 -11.23
N ALA A 29 -4.55 1.02 -11.28
CA ALA A 29 -5.02 0.12 -10.23
C ALA A 29 -4.06 -1.05 -9.96
N PHE A 30 -3.44 -1.62 -10.99
CA PHE A 30 -2.48 -2.71 -10.80
C PHE A 30 -1.16 -2.21 -10.19
N GLU A 31 -0.70 -1.02 -10.56
CA GLU A 31 0.46 -0.40 -9.92
C GLU A 31 0.18 -0.11 -8.44
N ALA A 32 -0.99 0.46 -8.12
CA ALA A 32 -1.42 0.69 -6.75
C ALA A 32 -1.59 -0.59 -5.93
N LEU A 33 -2.06 -1.69 -6.52
CA LEU A 33 -2.12 -2.98 -5.84
C LEU A 33 -0.71 -3.52 -5.50
N MET A 34 0.27 -3.23 -6.35
CA MET A 34 1.61 -3.82 -6.28
C MET A 34 2.67 -2.90 -5.64
N HIS A 35 2.32 -1.68 -5.26
CA HIS A 35 3.30 -0.66 -4.83
C HIS A 35 4.12 -1.08 -3.60
N ASP A 36 3.50 -1.78 -2.64
CA ASP A 36 4.15 -2.32 -1.44
C ASP A 36 4.59 -3.79 -1.57
N ALA A 37 4.59 -4.37 -2.78
CA ALA A 37 4.86 -5.79 -2.96
C ALA A 37 6.27 -6.22 -2.49
N ALA A 38 7.23 -5.29 -2.46
CA ALA A 38 8.57 -5.54 -1.92
C ALA A 38 8.55 -5.89 -0.42
N GLU A 39 7.56 -5.42 0.34
CA GLU A 39 7.43 -5.66 1.77
C GLU A 39 7.15 -7.13 2.12
N ALA A 40 6.66 -7.91 1.15
CA ALA A 40 6.54 -9.36 1.30
C ALA A 40 7.90 -10.05 1.55
N TYR A 41 9.00 -9.43 1.08
CA TYR A 41 10.36 -9.92 1.23
C TYR A 41 11.17 -9.09 2.23
N CYS A 42 10.95 -7.78 2.26
CA CYS A 42 11.73 -6.84 3.06
C CYS A 42 11.11 -6.56 4.43
N GLN A 43 9.85 -6.93 4.67
CA GLN A 43 8.99 -6.45 5.77
C GLN A 43 8.58 -4.99 5.63
N ASP A 44 7.45 -4.63 6.23
CA ASP A 44 7.04 -3.24 6.42
C ASP A 44 7.82 -2.63 7.59
N ILE A 45 8.56 -1.55 7.31
CA ILE A 45 9.29 -0.77 8.31
C ILE A 45 8.77 0.67 8.29
N PRO A 46 8.37 1.23 9.46
CA PRO A 46 7.88 2.60 9.55
C PRO A 46 8.83 3.61 8.92
N ALA A 47 8.25 4.55 8.17
CA ALA A 47 9.00 5.55 7.41
C ALA A 47 10.08 6.30 8.22
N PRO A 48 9.86 6.72 9.49
CA PRO A 48 10.90 7.38 10.28
C PRO A 48 12.14 6.52 10.51
N LEU A 49 11.97 5.21 10.74
CA LEU A 49 13.09 4.29 10.90
C LEU A 49 13.77 4.01 9.56
N LYS A 50 12.99 3.78 8.50
CA LYS A 50 13.49 3.56 7.13
C LYS A 50 14.37 4.73 6.65
N ALA A 51 14.05 5.97 7.04
CA ALA A 51 14.86 7.15 6.73
C ALA A 51 16.29 7.10 7.30
N LEU A 52 16.51 6.36 8.38
CA LEU A 52 17.81 6.18 9.04
C LEU A 52 18.61 5.00 8.48
N LEU A 53 18.04 4.22 7.56
CA LEU A 53 18.59 2.94 7.07
C LEU A 53 18.83 2.98 5.55
N PRO A 54 19.88 3.65 5.05
CA PRO A 54 20.13 3.80 3.61
C PRO A 54 20.33 2.46 2.89
N ASP A 55 21.04 1.51 3.51
CA ASP A 55 21.27 0.19 2.91
C ASP A 55 19.97 -0.62 2.78
N TYR A 56 19.06 -0.48 3.75
CA TYR A 56 17.76 -1.12 3.70
C TYR A 56 16.90 -0.55 2.56
N ARG A 57 16.92 0.77 2.38
CA ARG A 57 16.23 1.44 1.25
C ARG A 57 16.74 0.94 -0.10
N GLU A 58 18.04 0.71 -0.23
CA GLU A 58 18.64 0.17 -1.46
C GLU A 58 18.24 -1.29 -1.69
N ILE A 59 18.19 -2.13 -0.65
CA ILE A 59 17.72 -3.52 -0.75
C ILE A 59 16.26 -3.56 -1.19
N GLU A 60 15.40 -2.78 -0.54
CA GLU A 60 13.99 -2.69 -0.88
C GLU A 60 13.78 -2.18 -2.31
N LYS A 61 14.49 -1.13 -2.71
CA LYS A 61 14.44 -0.59 -4.08
C LYS A 61 14.80 -1.64 -5.13
N ARG A 62 15.81 -2.48 -4.87
CA ARG A 62 16.18 -3.57 -5.81
C ARG A 62 15.08 -4.62 -5.90
N THR A 63 14.46 -4.99 -4.78
CA THR A 63 13.32 -5.93 -4.77
C THR A 63 12.14 -5.36 -5.55
N ASP A 64 11.79 -4.09 -5.30
CA ASP A 64 10.72 -3.38 -6.02
C ASP A 64 10.99 -3.34 -7.53
N GLN A 65 12.20 -2.97 -7.95
CA GLN A 65 12.58 -2.96 -9.37
C GLN A 65 12.43 -4.33 -10.04
N LEU A 66 12.78 -5.42 -9.35
CA LEU A 66 12.59 -6.78 -9.87
C LEU A 66 11.12 -7.14 -10.02
N ILE A 67 10.28 -6.76 -9.06
CA ILE A 67 8.83 -6.97 -9.10
C ILE A 67 8.22 -6.15 -10.25
N ARG A 68 8.57 -4.86 -10.35
CA ARG A 68 8.14 -3.97 -11.43
C ARG A 68 8.51 -4.53 -12.80
N PHE A 69 9.76 -4.98 -12.96
CA PHE A 69 10.22 -5.65 -14.18
C PHE A 69 9.40 -6.90 -14.50
N LYS A 70 9.20 -7.80 -13.52
CA LYS A 70 8.43 -9.04 -13.71
C LYS A 70 7.00 -8.78 -14.19
N PHE A 71 6.37 -7.71 -13.72
CA PHE A 71 4.99 -7.38 -14.06
C PHE A 71 4.84 -6.28 -15.10
N GLY A 72 5.93 -5.83 -15.74
CA GLY A 72 5.90 -4.78 -16.75
C GLY A 72 5.33 -3.45 -16.24
N LEU A 73 5.66 -3.07 -15.01
CA LEU A 73 5.32 -1.77 -14.43
C LEU A 73 6.43 -0.74 -14.72
N PRO A 74 6.10 0.56 -14.74
CA PRO A 74 7.11 1.63 -14.78
C PRO A 74 8.11 1.49 -13.61
N LEU A 75 9.37 1.89 -13.82
CA LEU A 75 10.40 1.83 -12.77
C LEU A 75 10.15 2.81 -11.63
N GLU A 76 9.54 3.95 -11.94
CA GLU A 76 9.20 4.99 -10.98
C GLU A 76 7.68 4.97 -10.75
N GLU A 77 7.28 5.11 -9.48
CA GLU A 77 5.88 5.10 -9.09
C GLU A 77 5.12 6.30 -9.68
N ALA A 78 3.92 6.04 -10.21
CA ALA A 78 3.03 7.12 -10.63
C ALA A 78 2.62 8.01 -9.43
N SER A 79 2.69 9.34 -9.62
CA SER A 79 2.32 10.30 -8.56
C SER A 79 0.90 10.11 -7.98
N VAL A 80 -0.04 9.63 -8.81
CA VAL A 80 -1.41 9.30 -8.39
C VAL A 80 -1.47 8.07 -7.47
N VAL A 81 -0.58 7.09 -7.66
CA VAL A 81 -0.43 5.94 -6.76
C VAL A 81 0.14 6.42 -5.43
N LYS A 82 1.16 7.29 -5.48
CA LYS A 82 1.73 7.85 -4.24
C LYS A 82 0.71 8.64 -3.44
N TYR A 83 -0.11 9.44 -4.12
CA TYR A 83 -1.18 10.20 -3.49
C TYR A 83 -2.26 9.29 -2.87
N ALA A 84 -2.58 8.17 -3.54
CA ALA A 84 -3.51 7.17 -3.02
C ALA A 84 -2.97 6.46 -1.77
N ASP A 85 -1.68 6.12 -1.72
CA ASP A 85 -1.01 5.59 -0.52
C ASP A 85 -1.11 6.57 0.66
N LEU A 86 -0.83 7.87 0.44
CA LEU A 86 -0.99 8.89 1.48
C LEU A 86 -2.45 9.08 1.92
N THR A 87 -3.40 9.02 0.98
CA THR A 87 -4.84 9.06 1.28
C THR A 87 -5.24 7.85 2.12
N MET A 88 -4.70 6.66 1.82
CA MET A 88 -4.89 5.46 2.63
C MET A 88 -4.28 5.63 4.02
N LEU A 89 -3.07 6.17 4.15
CA LEU A 89 -2.45 6.43 5.46
C LEU A 89 -3.28 7.41 6.31
N ALA A 90 -3.86 8.46 5.71
CA ALA A 90 -4.79 9.36 6.40
C ALA A 90 -6.07 8.64 6.85
N THR A 91 -6.60 7.77 5.99
CA THR A 91 -7.81 6.97 6.26
C THR A 91 -7.56 5.94 7.36
N GLU A 92 -6.42 5.25 7.34
CA GLU A 92 -5.97 4.33 8.39
C GLU A 92 -5.82 5.05 9.72
N ARG A 93 -5.22 6.23 9.73
CA ARG A 93 -5.07 7.02 10.94
C ARG A 93 -6.43 7.36 11.57
N ARG A 94 -7.41 7.74 10.74
CA ARG A 94 -8.79 8.06 11.17
C ARG A 94 -9.52 6.83 11.69
N ASP A 95 -9.54 5.74 10.92
CA ASP A 95 -10.43 4.59 11.15
C ASP A 95 -9.85 3.59 12.17
N LEU A 96 -8.52 3.54 12.30
CA LEU A 96 -7.82 2.64 13.25
C LEU A 96 -7.53 3.33 14.60
N ASP A 97 -8.17 4.47 14.85
CA ASP A 97 -8.10 5.26 16.09
C ASP A 97 -6.66 5.61 16.52
N ILE A 98 -5.84 6.02 15.54
CA ILE A 98 -4.44 6.41 15.77
C ILE A 98 -4.41 7.90 16.15
N ASP A 99 -4.68 8.19 17.42
CA ASP A 99 -4.50 9.52 18.01
C ASP A 99 -3.29 9.54 18.95
N ASP A 100 -2.14 9.89 18.39
CA ASP A 100 -0.91 10.17 19.14
C ASP A 100 -0.76 11.64 19.56
N SER A 101 -1.77 12.48 19.28
CA SER A 101 -1.72 13.95 19.44
C SER A 101 -0.57 14.64 18.70
N ILE A 102 0.11 13.95 17.77
CA ILE A 102 1.23 14.47 16.98
C ILE A 102 0.77 14.68 15.53
N PRO A 103 0.90 15.90 14.98
CA PRO A 103 0.64 16.14 13.57
C PRO A 103 1.59 15.32 12.69
N TRP A 104 1.04 14.54 11.76
CA TRP A 104 1.84 13.89 10.72
C TRP A 104 1.99 14.83 9.53
N VAL A 105 3.11 15.54 9.46
CA VAL A 105 3.42 16.53 8.40
C VAL A 105 3.27 15.95 6.99
N ILE A 106 3.54 14.66 6.82
CA ILE A 106 3.37 13.96 5.52
C ILE A 106 1.92 13.92 5.03
N LEU A 107 0.94 14.14 5.93
CA LEU A 107 -0.49 14.18 5.61
C LEU A 107 -1.04 15.61 5.50
N GLU A 108 -0.19 16.64 5.55
CA GLU A 108 -0.64 18.02 5.40
C GLU A 108 -1.27 18.23 4.01
N GLY A 109 -2.55 18.64 3.99
CA GLY A 109 -3.31 18.80 2.75
C GLY A 109 -3.80 17.49 2.10
N ILE A 110 -3.60 16.33 2.74
CA ILE A 110 -4.07 15.03 2.26
C ILE A 110 -5.27 14.59 3.11
N PRO A 111 -6.51 14.67 2.59
CA PRO A 111 -7.69 14.21 3.32
C PRO A 111 -7.80 12.68 3.31
N PRO A 112 -8.41 12.06 4.33
CA PRO A 112 -8.86 10.67 4.24
C PRO A 112 -10.00 10.55 3.22
N THR A 113 -10.28 9.31 2.78
CA THR A 113 -11.41 9.03 1.88
C THR A 113 -12.68 8.66 2.64
N ASP A 114 -13.84 9.02 2.07
CA ASP A 114 -15.16 8.63 2.57
C ASP A 114 -15.81 7.52 1.73
N LEU A 115 -15.07 6.96 0.76
CA LEU A 115 -15.56 5.88 -0.11
C LEU A 115 -15.78 4.56 0.65
N PHE A 116 -15.05 4.37 1.75
CA PHE A 116 -15.13 3.20 2.61
C PHE A 116 -14.59 3.52 4.01
N GLU A 117 -14.86 2.61 4.94
CA GLU A 117 -14.32 2.61 6.30
C GLU A 117 -13.47 1.36 6.51
N ILE A 118 -12.34 1.49 7.19
CA ILE A 118 -11.38 0.40 7.38
C ILE A 118 -11.74 -0.43 8.61
N TYR A 119 -12.11 -1.69 8.36
CA TYR A 119 -12.21 -2.72 9.38
C TYR A 119 -11.10 -3.76 9.20
N PRO A 120 -10.18 -3.94 10.16
CA PRO A 120 -9.08 -4.90 10.03
C PRO A 120 -9.56 -6.33 9.73
N LEU A 121 -9.01 -6.91 8.66
CA LEU A 121 -9.35 -8.26 8.21
C LEU A 121 -8.41 -9.31 8.80
N ARG A 122 -8.93 -10.52 9.00
CA ARG A 122 -8.08 -11.66 9.33
C ARG A 122 -7.12 -11.95 8.16
N PRO A 123 -5.90 -12.46 8.42
CA PRO A 123 -4.90 -12.72 7.37
C PRO A 123 -5.43 -13.50 6.16
N GLY A 124 -6.23 -14.54 6.38
CA GLY A 124 -6.83 -15.33 5.29
C GLY A 124 -7.84 -14.55 4.43
N GLN A 125 -8.59 -13.62 5.03
CA GLN A 125 -9.52 -12.76 4.30
C GLN A 125 -8.76 -11.72 3.47
N ALA A 126 -7.75 -11.07 4.06
CA ALA A 126 -6.91 -10.12 3.34
C ALA A 126 -6.17 -10.78 2.17
N PHE A 127 -5.64 -11.99 2.37
CA PHE A 127 -5.05 -12.79 1.29
C PHE A 127 -6.06 -13.10 0.17
N GLY A 128 -7.25 -13.55 0.53
CA GLY A 128 -8.30 -13.85 -0.45
C GLY A 128 -8.68 -12.63 -1.30
N LEU A 129 -8.85 -11.46 -0.66
CA LEU A 129 -9.14 -10.21 -1.36
C LEU A 129 -7.98 -9.76 -2.26
N PHE A 130 -6.74 -9.85 -1.77
CA PHE A 130 -5.56 -9.51 -2.57
C PHE A 130 -5.46 -10.39 -3.80
N MET A 131 -5.60 -11.72 -3.66
CA MET A 131 -5.52 -12.64 -4.79
C MET A 131 -6.67 -12.44 -5.78
N ALA A 132 -7.89 -12.18 -5.29
CA ALA A 132 -9.03 -11.88 -6.16
C ALA A 132 -8.78 -10.61 -6.99
N ARG A 133 -8.35 -9.52 -6.34
CA ARG A 133 -8.05 -8.24 -6.99
C ARG A 133 -6.86 -8.36 -7.94
N PHE A 134 -5.83 -9.12 -7.56
CA PHE A 134 -4.68 -9.40 -8.41
C PHE A 134 -5.08 -10.11 -9.70
N ASN A 135 -5.88 -11.18 -9.59
CA ASN A 135 -6.34 -11.95 -10.76
C ASN A 135 -7.22 -11.09 -11.68
N GLU A 136 -8.17 -10.34 -11.11
CA GLU A 136 -9.03 -9.41 -11.85
C GLU A 136 -8.19 -8.41 -12.67
N LEU A 137 -7.24 -7.74 -12.03
CA LEU A 137 -6.42 -6.73 -12.70
C LEU A 137 -5.44 -7.35 -13.71
N MET A 138 -4.92 -8.56 -13.45
CA MET A 138 -4.09 -9.29 -14.42
C MET A 138 -4.86 -9.67 -15.68
N GLU A 139 -6.11 -10.13 -15.55
CA GLU A 139 -6.99 -10.44 -16.68
C GLU A 139 -7.28 -9.18 -17.51
N LEU A 140 -7.63 -8.06 -16.86
CA LEU A 140 -7.86 -6.79 -17.56
C LEU A 140 -6.64 -6.31 -18.34
N ARG A 141 -5.43 -6.49 -17.79
CA ARG A 141 -4.17 -6.13 -18.48
C ARG A 141 -3.89 -7.02 -19.68
N GLN A 142 -4.26 -8.30 -19.64
CA GLN A 142 -4.11 -9.20 -20.79
C GLN A 142 -5.09 -8.86 -21.91
N CYS A 143 -6.32 -8.44 -21.59
CA CYS A 143 -7.32 -8.02 -22.58
C CYS A 143 -6.98 -6.69 -23.26
N ALA A 144 -6.19 -5.83 -22.61
CA ALA A 144 -5.82 -4.50 -23.10
C ALA A 144 -4.49 -4.48 -23.90
N ALA A 145 -3.75 -5.59 -23.93
CA ALA A 145 -2.48 -5.75 -24.64
C ALA A 145 -2.67 -6.34 -26.05
#